data_AF-A0A7V9JDZ6-F1
#
_entry.id   AF-A0A7V9JDZ6-F1
#
_cell.length_a   1.000
_cell.length_b   1.000
_cell.length_c   1.000
_cell.angle_alpha   90.00
_cell.angle_beta   90.00
_cell.angle_gamma   90.00
#
_symmetry.space_group_name_H-M   'P 1'
#
loop_
_entity.id
_entity.type
_entity.pdbx_description
1 polymer ?
#
loop_
_entity_poly.entity_id
_entity_poly.type
_entity_poly.pdbx_seq_one_letter_code
_entity_poly.pdbx_strand_id
1 'polypeptide(L)'
;MAKTEKIDALISTVRELNHRVRPMLNEGIGGGQGNQAQAHTILGEMRNRELVASHGVKRVMLSNREGIDAMEIKHMMGTDDARITLEEALEIHQDPEKLPTRVLLSEFGSAREAILSLVRELPDEQWEAASSTLGEGDLNSVEAIVDNLIAEDQVAVRKINELLTITA
;
A
#
# COMPACT_ATOMS: atom_id res chain seq x y z
N MET A 1 -4.64 -14.47 -10.82
CA MET A 1 -5.94 -14.06 -10.26
C MET A 1 -6.56 -13.08 -11.24
N ALA A 2 -7.86 -13.13 -11.46
CA ALA A 2 -8.52 -12.12 -12.29
C ALA A 2 -8.47 -10.75 -11.60
N LYS A 3 -8.53 -9.65 -12.37
CA LYS A 3 -8.50 -8.28 -11.84
C LYS A 3 -9.49 -8.07 -10.68
N THR A 4 -10.73 -8.54 -10.84
CA THR A 4 -11.76 -8.46 -9.79
C THR A 4 -11.36 -9.19 -8.51
N GLU A 5 -10.77 -10.40 -8.62
CA GLU A 5 -10.29 -11.15 -7.46
C GLU A 5 -9.16 -10.42 -6.72
N LYS A 6 -8.29 -9.74 -7.46
CA LYS A 6 -7.21 -8.92 -6.87
C LYS A 6 -7.78 -7.71 -6.13
N ILE A 7 -8.74 -7.01 -6.73
CA ILE A 7 -9.47 -5.91 -6.07
C ILE A 7 -10.15 -6.39 -4.78
N ASP A 8 -10.83 -7.54 -4.83
CA ASP A 8 -11.50 -8.12 -3.67
C ASP A 8 -10.48 -8.50 -2.57
N ALA A 9 -9.32 -9.02 -2.94
CA ALA A 9 -8.24 -9.32 -1.99
C ALA A 9 -7.75 -8.05 -1.27
N LEU A 10 -7.52 -6.96 -2.00
CA LEU A 10 -7.11 -5.67 -1.42
C LEU A 10 -8.16 -5.11 -0.44
N ILE A 11 -9.46 -5.21 -0.79
CA ILE A 11 -10.56 -4.81 0.08
C ILE A 11 -10.64 -5.70 1.32
N SER A 12 -10.38 -7.00 1.16
CA SER A 12 -10.37 -7.96 2.28
C SER A 12 -9.31 -7.59 3.32
N THR A 13 -8.12 -7.14 2.92
CA THR A 13 -7.10 -6.67 3.87
C THR A 13 -7.64 -5.53 4.74
N VAL A 14 -8.27 -4.52 4.15
CA VAL A 14 -8.81 -3.36 4.89
C VAL A 14 -9.86 -3.81 5.91
N ARG A 15 -10.72 -4.77 5.53
CA ARG A 15 -11.74 -5.32 6.42
C ARG A 15 -11.10 -6.06 7.59
N GLU A 16 -10.13 -6.92 7.34
CA GLU A 16 -9.42 -7.66 8.39
C GLU A 16 -8.72 -6.71 9.38
N LEU A 17 -8.00 -5.70 8.86
CA LEU A 17 -7.34 -4.71 9.70
C LEU A 17 -8.33 -3.91 10.55
N ASN A 18 -9.48 -3.53 10.00
CA ASN A 18 -10.48 -2.74 10.73
C ASN A 18 -11.31 -3.55 11.74
N HIS A 19 -11.65 -4.79 11.41
CA HIS A 19 -12.55 -5.59 12.26
C HIS A 19 -11.80 -6.41 13.31
N ARG A 20 -10.55 -6.81 13.02
CA ARG A 20 -9.77 -7.66 13.92
C ARG A 20 -8.60 -6.94 14.56
N VAL A 21 -7.74 -6.32 13.76
CA VAL A 21 -6.49 -5.72 14.26
C VAL A 21 -6.77 -4.44 15.05
N ARG A 22 -7.67 -3.59 14.57
CA ARG A 22 -8.01 -2.30 15.19
C ARG A 22 -8.51 -2.44 16.63
N PRO A 23 -9.45 -3.34 16.99
CA PRO A 23 -9.82 -3.56 18.39
C PRO A 23 -8.62 -4.06 19.22
N MET A 24 -7.89 -5.07 18.73
CA MET A 24 -6.80 -5.70 19.48
C MET A 24 -5.67 -4.73 19.85
N LEU A 25 -5.31 -3.81 18.93
CA LEU A 25 -4.25 -2.83 19.15
C LEU A 25 -4.72 -1.58 19.90
N ASN A 26 -5.94 -1.07 19.65
CA ASN A 26 -6.40 0.14 20.35
C ASN A 26 -6.90 -0.14 21.78
N GLU A 27 -7.51 -1.30 22.00
CA GLU A 27 -8.09 -1.69 23.29
C GLU A 27 -7.12 -2.54 24.11
N GLY A 28 -5.96 -2.90 23.54
CA GLY A 28 -4.92 -3.67 24.20
C GLY A 28 -5.31 -5.11 24.52
N ILE A 29 -6.32 -5.65 23.84
CA ILE A 29 -6.95 -6.94 24.16
C ILE A 29 -6.12 -8.15 23.66
N GLY A 30 -5.21 -7.95 22.69
CA GLY A 30 -4.44 -9.02 22.06
C GLY A 30 -2.94 -9.00 22.38
N GLY A 31 -2.34 -10.16 22.64
CA GLY A 31 -0.90 -10.32 22.85
C GLY A 31 -0.32 -9.60 24.08
N GLY A 32 0.95 -9.86 24.40
CA GLY A 32 1.69 -9.07 25.38
C GLY A 32 2.12 -7.70 24.83
N GLN A 33 2.53 -6.77 25.69
CA GLN A 33 2.96 -5.42 25.30
C GLN A 33 4.03 -5.41 24.19
N GLY A 34 4.99 -6.34 24.22
CA GLY A 34 6.00 -6.50 23.18
C GLY A 34 5.42 -6.92 21.82
N ASN A 35 4.46 -7.84 21.82
CA ASN A 35 3.78 -8.28 20.60
C ASN A 35 2.91 -7.18 20.00
N GLN A 36 2.27 -6.36 20.84
CA GLN A 36 1.50 -5.20 20.40
C GLN A 36 2.39 -4.16 19.73
N ALA A 37 3.55 -3.86 20.33
CA ALA A 37 4.53 -2.95 19.73
C ALA A 37 5.04 -3.47 18.38
N GLN A 38 5.34 -4.78 18.28
CA GLN A 38 5.78 -5.37 17.01
C GLN A 38 4.68 -5.37 15.95
N ALA A 39 3.43 -5.68 16.32
CA ALA A 39 2.29 -5.60 15.41
C ALA A 39 2.03 -4.15 14.95
N HIS A 40 2.25 -3.17 15.83
CA HIS A 40 2.21 -1.75 15.49
C HIS A 40 3.26 -1.37 14.45
N THR A 41 4.51 -1.82 14.63
CA THR A 41 5.59 -1.58 13.66
C THR A 41 5.23 -2.18 12.30
N ILE A 42 4.75 -3.43 12.24
CA ILE A 42 4.35 -4.07 10.99
C ILE A 42 3.23 -3.29 10.30
N LEU A 43 2.25 -2.78 11.05
CA LEU A 43 1.19 -1.93 10.50
C LEU A 43 1.74 -0.62 9.93
N GLY A 44 2.75 -0.02 10.58
CA GLY A 44 3.47 1.15 10.08
C GLY A 44 4.15 0.87 8.72
N GLU A 45 4.81 -0.28 8.61
CA GLU A 45 5.42 -0.71 7.35
C GLU A 45 4.36 -0.96 6.26
N MET A 46 3.24 -1.60 6.59
CA MET A 46 2.11 -1.78 5.66
C MET A 46 1.63 -0.44 5.12
N ARG A 47 1.40 0.54 6.01
CA ARG A 47 0.99 1.89 5.64
C ARG A 47 1.98 2.57 4.69
N ASN A 48 3.28 2.41 4.90
CA ASN A 48 4.27 3.00 4.00
C ASN A 48 4.27 2.34 2.61
N ARG A 49 4.11 1.01 2.56
CA ARG A 49 4.01 0.29 1.28
C ARG A 49 2.78 0.71 0.49
N GLU A 50 1.65 0.94 1.15
CA GLU A 50 0.45 1.49 0.50
C GLU A 50 0.70 2.86 -0.14
N LEU A 51 1.39 3.75 0.56
CA LEU A 51 1.66 5.09 0.05
C LEU A 51 2.60 5.03 -1.16
N VAL A 52 3.67 4.26 -1.07
CA VAL A 52 4.59 4.03 -2.20
C VAL A 52 3.85 3.41 -3.39
N ALA A 53 3.00 2.41 -3.14
CA ALA A 53 2.22 1.77 -4.19
C ALA A 53 1.18 2.70 -4.83
N SER A 54 0.51 3.54 -4.05
CA SER A 54 -0.44 4.54 -4.55
C SER A 54 0.24 5.51 -5.53
N HIS A 55 1.43 5.97 -5.18
CA HIS A 55 2.26 6.76 -6.08
C HIS A 55 2.74 5.97 -7.31
N GLY A 56 3.13 4.72 -7.13
CA GLY A 56 3.53 3.82 -8.21
C GLY A 56 2.42 3.60 -9.24
N VAL A 57 1.19 3.31 -8.79
CA VAL A 57 0.02 3.14 -9.68
C VAL A 57 -0.24 4.43 -10.44
N LYS A 58 -0.26 5.58 -9.74
CA LYS A 58 -0.44 6.89 -10.39
C LYS A 58 0.63 7.13 -11.47
N ARG A 59 1.89 6.81 -11.18
CA ARG A 59 3.01 6.97 -12.12
C ARG A 59 2.84 6.10 -13.35
N VAL A 60 2.55 4.81 -13.19
CA VAL A 60 2.32 3.88 -14.31
C VAL A 60 1.16 4.36 -15.18
N MET A 61 0.07 4.82 -14.56
CA MET A 61 -1.06 5.36 -15.31
C MET A 61 -0.70 6.62 -16.11
N LEU A 62 0.12 7.51 -15.53
CA LEU A 62 0.58 8.71 -16.24
C LEU A 62 1.55 8.35 -17.37
N SER A 63 2.43 7.37 -17.19
CA SER A 63 3.36 6.94 -18.24
C SER A 63 2.70 6.26 -19.42
N ASN A 64 1.54 5.65 -19.21
CA ASN A 64 0.79 4.97 -20.27
C ASN A 64 -0.11 5.94 -21.05
N ARG A 65 -0.12 7.23 -20.70
CA ARG A 65 -0.85 8.25 -21.47
C ARG A 65 -0.02 8.72 -22.66
N GLU A 66 -0.67 8.78 -23.82
CA GLU A 66 -0.05 9.32 -25.03
C GLU A 66 0.37 10.79 -24.83
N GLY A 67 1.58 11.11 -25.29
CA GLY A 67 2.10 12.47 -25.29
C GLY A 67 2.61 12.98 -23.94
N ILE A 68 2.68 12.14 -22.91
CA ILE A 68 3.31 12.49 -21.63
C ILE A 68 4.69 11.85 -21.55
N ASP A 69 5.74 12.67 -21.42
CA ASP A 69 7.10 12.18 -21.22
C ASP A 69 7.50 12.07 -19.73
N ALA A 70 8.67 11.48 -19.46
CA ALA A 70 9.16 11.28 -18.10
C ALA A 70 9.37 12.62 -17.33
N MET A 71 9.66 13.71 -18.02
CA MET A 71 9.86 15.03 -17.41
C MET A 71 8.53 15.66 -17.01
N GLU A 72 7.50 15.51 -17.84
CA GLU A 72 6.13 15.94 -17.52
C GLU A 72 5.54 15.14 -16.36
N ILE A 73 5.80 13.83 -16.29
CA ILE A 73 5.38 12.99 -15.16
C ILE A 73 5.97 13.52 -13.85
N LYS A 74 7.27 13.83 -13.82
CA LYS A 74 7.93 14.43 -12.64
C LYS A 74 7.24 15.72 -12.20
N HIS A 75 6.98 16.62 -13.16
CA HIS A 75 6.30 17.88 -12.89
C HIS A 75 4.87 17.68 -12.32
N MET A 76 4.10 16.76 -12.91
CA MET A 76 2.73 16.44 -12.45
C MET A 76 2.69 15.73 -11.10
N MET A 77 3.74 14.99 -10.75
CA MET A 77 3.88 14.35 -9.45
C MET A 77 4.39 15.32 -8.37
N GLY A 78 4.98 16.45 -8.78
CA GLY A 78 5.51 17.47 -7.86
C GLY A 78 6.80 17.02 -7.15
N THR A 79 7.54 16.10 -7.76
CA THR A 79 8.75 15.49 -7.20
C THR A 79 9.88 15.51 -8.25
N ASP A 80 11.12 15.82 -7.82
CA ASP A 80 12.28 15.87 -8.72
C ASP A 80 12.68 14.47 -9.24
N ASP A 81 12.33 13.43 -8.49
CA ASP A 81 12.33 12.04 -8.95
C ASP A 81 10.89 11.58 -9.28
N ALA A 82 10.69 10.92 -10.43
CA ALA A 82 9.41 10.30 -10.75
C ALA A 82 9.12 9.10 -9.83
N ARG A 83 10.14 8.60 -9.14
CA ARG A 83 10.03 7.61 -8.07
C ARG A 83 9.94 8.35 -6.75
N ILE A 84 8.81 8.22 -6.05
CA ILE A 84 8.86 8.40 -4.60
C ILE A 84 9.56 7.17 -4.05
N THR A 85 10.81 7.36 -3.62
CA THR A 85 11.54 6.38 -2.83
C THR A 85 10.81 6.17 -1.49
N LEU A 86 11.05 5.02 -0.84
CA LEU A 86 10.47 4.77 0.48
C LEU A 86 10.89 5.87 1.47
N GLU A 87 12.10 6.38 1.30
CA GLU A 87 12.70 7.49 2.04
C GLU A 87 11.92 8.79 1.83
N GLU A 88 11.56 9.16 0.61
CA GLU A 88 10.75 10.37 0.34
C GLU A 88 9.30 10.21 0.85
N ALA A 89 8.72 9.02 0.74
CA ALA A 89 7.41 8.74 1.35
C ALA A 89 7.49 8.92 2.87
N LEU A 90 8.59 8.52 3.51
CA LEU A 90 8.84 8.69 4.93
C LEU A 90 9.18 10.15 5.33
N GLU A 91 9.65 10.99 4.41
CA GLU A 91 9.86 12.43 4.66
C GLU A 91 8.58 13.25 4.55
N ILE A 92 7.71 12.90 3.59
CA ILE A 92 6.40 13.56 3.41
C ILE A 92 5.46 13.22 4.57
N HIS A 93 5.64 12.04 5.16
CA HIS A 93 4.76 11.50 6.16
C HIS A 93 5.40 11.40 7.54
N GLN A 94 4.60 11.41 8.60
CA GLN A 94 5.12 11.29 9.95
C GLN A 94 5.70 9.88 10.18
N ASP A 95 6.77 9.82 10.97
CA ASP A 95 7.38 8.57 11.44
C ASP A 95 6.30 7.63 11.99
N PRO A 96 6.09 6.44 11.38
CA PRO A 96 5.00 5.55 11.74
C PRO A 96 5.09 5.05 13.19
N GLU A 97 6.27 5.00 13.79
CA GLU A 97 6.43 4.60 15.19
C GLU A 97 5.90 5.64 16.17
N LYS A 98 5.82 6.91 15.74
CA LYS A 98 5.30 8.01 16.55
C LYS A 98 3.78 8.21 16.36
N LEU A 99 3.19 7.55 15.37
CA LEU A 99 1.78 7.68 15.05
C LEU A 99 0.94 6.71 15.89
N PRO A 100 -0.24 7.12 16.38
CA PRO A 100 -1.16 6.19 17.02
C PRO A 100 -1.76 5.23 15.97
N THR A 101 -2.04 3.99 16.37
CA THR A 101 -2.59 2.92 15.49
C THR A 101 -3.77 3.37 14.64
N ARG A 102 -4.70 4.15 15.22
CA ARG A 102 -5.87 4.67 14.48
C ARG A 102 -5.49 5.55 13.29
N VAL A 103 -4.39 6.30 13.40
CA VAL A 103 -3.89 7.16 12.31
C VAL A 103 -3.24 6.28 11.25
N LEU A 104 -2.40 5.32 11.63
CA LEU A 104 -1.81 4.36 10.69
C LEU A 104 -2.88 3.62 9.87
N LEU A 105 -3.93 3.11 10.52
CA LEU A 105 -5.05 2.45 9.84
C LEU A 105 -5.82 3.39 8.92
N SER A 106 -6.01 4.64 9.35
CA SER A 106 -6.69 5.65 8.54
C SER A 106 -5.89 5.99 7.28
N GLU A 107 -4.57 6.16 7.39
CA GLU A 107 -3.71 6.46 6.27
C GLU A 107 -3.54 5.27 5.32
N PHE A 108 -3.39 4.06 5.87
CA PHE A 108 -3.45 2.81 5.09
C PHE A 108 -4.74 2.74 4.28
N GLY A 109 -5.89 2.96 4.93
CA GLY A 109 -7.20 2.91 4.27
C GLY A 109 -7.35 3.97 3.17
N SER A 110 -6.90 5.20 3.42
CA SER A 110 -6.92 6.28 2.42
C SER A 110 -6.05 5.97 1.21
N ALA A 111 -4.82 5.49 1.43
CA ALA A 111 -3.92 5.10 0.36
C ALA A 111 -4.48 3.93 -0.47
N ARG A 112 -5.05 2.94 0.21
CA ARG A 112 -5.73 1.81 -0.43
C ARG A 112 -6.93 2.27 -1.28
N GLU A 113 -7.77 3.17 -0.77
CA GLU A 113 -8.90 3.67 -1.54
C GLU A 113 -8.45 4.48 -2.77
N ALA A 114 -7.36 5.24 -2.66
CA ALA A 114 -6.77 5.93 -3.82
C ALA A 114 -6.33 4.92 -4.90
N ILE A 115 -5.68 3.82 -4.51
CA ILE A 115 -5.34 2.72 -5.43
C ILE A 115 -6.62 2.14 -6.04
N LEU A 116 -7.60 1.77 -5.21
CA LEU A 116 -8.85 1.14 -5.65
C LEU A 116 -9.64 2.01 -6.63
N SER A 117 -9.70 3.32 -6.39
CA SER A 117 -10.33 4.31 -7.25
C SER A 117 -9.69 4.33 -8.64
N LEU A 118 -8.35 4.36 -8.69
CA LEU A 118 -7.60 4.36 -9.94
C LEU A 118 -7.79 3.05 -10.72
N VAL A 119 -7.77 1.91 -10.04
CA VAL A 119 -7.74 0.60 -10.71
C VAL A 119 -9.09 0.06 -11.14
N ARG A 120 -10.18 0.44 -10.46
CA ARG A 120 -11.53 -0.03 -10.82
C ARG A 120 -11.94 0.41 -12.22
N GLU A 121 -11.54 1.62 -12.62
CA GLU A 121 -11.92 2.23 -13.89
C GLU A 121 -10.95 1.92 -15.04
N LEU A 122 -9.81 1.29 -14.76
CA LEU A 122 -8.80 0.94 -15.74
C LEU A 122 -9.26 -0.21 -16.67
N PRO A 123 -9.20 -0.08 -18.00
CA PRO A 123 -9.37 -1.22 -18.91
C PRO A 123 -8.32 -2.31 -18.65
N ASP A 124 -8.66 -3.58 -18.93
CA ASP A 124 -7.75 -4.71 -18.68
C ASP A 124 -6.43 -4.57 -19.48
N GLU A 125 -6.49 -3.99 -20.69
CA GLU A 125 -5.30 -3.76 -21.50
C GLU A 125 -4.33 -2.77 -20.83
N GLN A 126 -4.85 -1.77 -20.11
CA GLN A 126 -4.03 -0.77 -19.40
C GLN A 126 -3.58 -1.25 -18.02
N TRP A 127 -4.30 -2.21 -17.44
CA TRP A 127 -3.96 -2.85 -16.18
C TRP A 127 -2.67 -3.69 -16.30
N GLU A 128 -2.55 -4.43 -17.40
CA GLU A 128 -1.40 -5.30 -17.69
C GLU A 128 -0.25 -4.54 -18.39
N ALA A 129 -0.54 -3.40 -19.01
CA ALA A 129 0.43 -2.61 -19.76
C ALA A 129 1.62 -2.19 -18.88
N ALA A 130 2.80 -2.72 -19.22
CA ALA A 130 4.06 -2.25 -18.69
C ALA A 130 4.36 -0.85 -19.23
N SER A 131 4.79 0.04 -18.33
CA SER A 131 5.30 1.34 -18.69
C SER A 131 6.57 1.23 -19.52
N SER A 132 6.57 1.92 -20.66
CA SER A 132 7.73 2.04 -21.55
C SER A 132 8.75 3.08 -21.07
N THR A 133 8.42 3.87 -20.06
CA THR A 133 9.24 4.99 -19.56
C THR A 133 9.87 4.71 -18.19
N LEU A 134 9.48 3.62 -17.52
CA LEU A 134 10.09 3.17 -16.27
C LEU A 134 11.26 2.23 -16.55
N GLY A 135 12.33 2.32 -15.75
CA GLY A 135 13.56 1.54 -15.92
C GLY A 135 13.40 0.06 -15.51
N GLU A 136 14.34 -0.79 -15.96
CA GLU A 136 14.41 -2.19 -15.54
C GLU A 136 14.53 -2.33 -14.02
N GLY A 137 13.71 -3.21 -13.43
CA GLY A 137 13.69 -3.48 -11.98
C GLY A 137 12.53 -2.81 -11.21
N ASP A 138 11.78 -1.91 -11.85
CA ASP A 138 10.54 -1.36 -11.26
C ASP A 138 9.33 -2.25 -11.52
N LEU A 139 8.40 -2.31 -10.56
CA LEU A 139 7.03 -2.75 -10.82
C LEU A 139 6.43 -1.76 -11.83
N ASN A 140 6.47 -2.14 -13.10
CA ASN A 140 6.23 -1.24 -14.23
C ASN A 140 4.80 -1.34 -14.79
N SER A 141 3.97 -2.25 -14.28
CA SER A 141 2.55 -2.33 -14.57
C SER A 141 1.71 -2.16 -13.30
N VAL A 142 0.44 -1.77 -13.46
CA VAL A 142 -0.49 -1.68 -12.33
C VAL A 142 -0.71 -3.05 -11.71
N GLU A 143 -0.83 -4.08 -12.55
CA GLU A 143 -0.97 -5.46 -12.08
C GLU A 143 0.19 -5.89 -11.18
N ALA A 144 1.45 -5.63 -11.58
CA ALA A 144 2.63 -6.02 -10.82
C ALA A 144 2.68 -5.34 -9.45
N ILE A 145 2.28 -4.06 -9.37
CA ILE A 145 2.19 -3.31 -8.11
C ILE A 145 1.14 -3.94 -7.19
N VAL A 146 -0.04 -4.26 -7.73
CA VAL A 146 -1.13 -4.85 -6.94
C VAL A 146 -0.79 -6.27 -6.48
N ASP A 147 -0.16 -7.09 -7.32
CA ASP A 147 0.29 -8.42 -6.92
C ASP A 147 1.29 -8.39 -5.78
N ASN A 148 2.27 -7.47 -5.85
CA ASN A 148 3.23 -7.29 -4.77
C ASN A 148 2.54 -6.89 -3.46
N LEU A 149 1.61 -5.93 -3.52
CA LEU A 149 0.83 -5.52 -2.35
C LEU A 149 0.04 -6.68 -1.73
N ILE A 150 -0.65 -7.49 -2.55
CA ILE A 150 -1.41 -8.64 -2.05
C ILE A 150 -0.49 -9.64 -1.34
N ALA A 151 0.67 -9.94 -1.93
CA ALA A 151 1.62 -10.88 -1.35
C ALA A 151 2.16 -10.36 -0.01
N GLU A 152 2.55 -9.09 0.05
CA GLU A 152 3.06 -8.45 1.26
C GLU A 152 1.99 -8.33 2.36
N ASP A 153 0.76 -7.98 1.99
CA ASP A 153 -0.39 -7.90 2.89
C ASP A 153 -0.66 -9.25 3.56
N GLN A 154 -0.68 -10.34 2.77
CA GLN A 154 -0.93 -11.68 3.29
C GLN A 154 0.12 -12.09 4.33
N VAL A 155 1.39 -11.73 4.10
CA VAL A 155 2.47 -12.00 5.05
C VAL A 155 2.32 -11.14 6.30
N ALA A 156 2.08 -9.85 6.14
CA ALA A 156 1.99 -8.89 7.24
C ALA A 156 0.78 -9.16 8.15
N VAL A 157 -0.41 -9.35 7.56
CA VAL A 157 -1.64 -9.67 8.30
C VAL A 157 -1.50 -10.97 9.06
N ARG A 158 -0.89 -12.00 8.46
CA ARG A 158 -0.63 -13.28 9.15
C ARG A 158 0.25 -13.07 10.38
N LYS A 159 1.38 -12.36 10.23
CA LYS A 159 2.29 -12.05 11.34
C LYS A 159 1.60 -11.27 12.45
N ILE A 160 0.83 -10.23 12.09
CA ILE A 160 0.04 -9.45 13.06
C ILE A 160 -0.92 -10.37 13.81
N ASN A 161 -1.66 -11.20 13.09
CA ASN A 161 -2.61 -12.13 13.71
C ASN A 161 -1.92 -13.14 14.64
N GLU A 162 -0.76 -13.67 14.27
CA GLU A 162 0.04 -14.56 15.12
C GLU A 162 0.50 -13.85 16.41
N LEU A 163 0.97 -12.60 16.31
CA LEU A 163 1.42 -11.80 17.45
C LEU A 163 0.30 -11.46 18.43
N LEU A 164 -0.89 -11.17 17.89
CA LEU A 164 -2.04 -10.70 18.68
C LEU A 164 -2.93 -11.84 19.17
N THR A 165 -2.78 -13.05 18.62
CA THR A 165 -3.50 -14.22 19.14
C THR A 165 -3.03 -14.48 20.58
N ILE A 166 -3.99 -14.56 21.50
CA ILE A 166 -3.71 -14.89 22.90
C ILE A 166 -3.30 -16.35 22.94
N THR A 167 -2.01 -16.61 23.14
CA THR A 167 -1.56 -17.94 23.56
C THR A 167 -2.06 -18.14 24.99
N ALA A 168 -3.04 -19.03 25.15
CA ALA A 168 -3.55 -19.44 26.46
C ALA A 168 -2.49 -20.21 27.26
#